data_AF-A0A2K5ART1-F1
#
_entry.id   AF-A0A2K5ART1-F1
#
_cell.length_a   1.000
_cell.length_b   1.000
_cell.length_c   1.000
_cell.angle_alpha   90.00
_cell.angle_beta   90.00
_cell.angle_gamma   90.00
#
_symmetry.space_group_name_H-M   'P 1'
#
loop_
_entity.id
_entity.type
_entity.pdbx_description
1 polymer ?
#
loop_
_entity_poly.entity_id
_entity_poly.type
_entity_poly.pdbx_seq_one_letter_code
_entity_poly.pdbx_strand_id
1 'polypeptide(L)'
;MVSMEQVENDMARELMVSMDVIKVYMLLIRKGMLNAREIADELKIDISKVNDALSNLLRDGACIEINGRYEALNPRFAVTNMYRMLCLRMNREVKRNERIDGIASILEKVYDDARR
;
A
#
# COMPACT_ATOMS: atom_id res chain seq x y z
N MET A 1 -2.85 0.08 21.88
CA MET A 1 -2.04 0.66 20.79
C MET A 1 -1.87 -0.44 19.74
N VAL A 2 -2.36 -0.23 18.52
CA VAL A 2 -2.24 -1.24 17.44
C VAL A 2 -0.80 -1.22 16.94
N SER A 3 -0.15 -2.37 16.81
CA SER A 3 1.22 -2.45 16.26
C SER A 3 1.20 -2.29 14.75
N MET A 4 2.29 -1.79 14.16
CA MET A 4 2.41 -1.70 12.71
C MET A 4 2.35 -3.07 12.02
N GLU A 5 2.90 -4.10 12.67
CA GLU A 5 2.78 -5.49 12.19
C GLU A 5 1.32 -5.94 12.11
N GLN A 6 0.49 -5.56 13.10
CA GLN A 6 -0.93 -5.89 13.07
C GLN A 6 -1.66 -5.14 11.95
N VAL A 7 -1.33 -3.87 11.71
CA VAL A 7 -1.86 -3.10 10.57
C VAL A 7 -1.51 -3.77 9.25
N GLU A 8 -0.24 -4.17 9.07
CA GLU A 8 0.25 -4.83 7.86
C GLU A 8 -0.49 -6.17 7.61
N ASN A 9 -0.65 -6.99 8.65
CA ASN A 9 -1.38 -8.26 8.56
C ASN A 9 -2.88 -8.07 8.26
N ASP A 10 -3.51 -7.09 8.90
CA ASP A 10 -4.91 -6.76 8.64
C ASP A 10 -5.07 -6.25 7.20
N MET A 11 -4.16 -5.40 6.70
CA MET A 11 -4.19 -4.98 5.30
C MET A 11 -4.09 -6.14 4.32
N ALA A 12 -3.13 -7.06 4.51
CA ALA A 12 -2.98 -8.21 3.62
C ALA A 12 -4.26 -9.07 3.59
N ARG A 13 -4.90 -9.26 4.74
CA ARG A 13 -6.16 -10.01 4.86
C ARG A 13 -7.33 -9.29 4.20
N GLU A 14 -7.57 -8.03 4.55
CA GLU A 14 -8.75 -7.28 4.08
C GLU A 14 -8.66 -6.91 2.59
N LEU A 15 -7.45 -6.69 2.07
CA LEU A 15 -7.20 -6.35 0.67
C LEU A 15 -6.91 -7.57 -0.21
N MET A 16 -6.76 -8.76 0.39
CA MET A 16 -6.41 -10.01 -0.28
C MET A 16 -5.17 -9.88 -1.19
N VAL A 17 -4.14 -9.21 -0.69
CA VAL A 17 -2.85 -9.02 -1.39
C VAL A 17 -1.71 -9.67 -0.61
N SER A 18 -0.59 -9.95 -1.28
CA SER A 18 0.58 -10.53 -0.63
C SER A 18 1.22 -9.57 0.36
N MET A 19 1.97 -10.11 1.33
CA MET A 19 2.75 -9.28 2.24
C MET A 19 3.82 -8.46 1.53
N ASP A 20 4.32 -8.89 0.37
CA ASP A 20 5.28 -8.10 -0.41
C ASP A 20 4.63 -6.80 -0.91
N VAL A 21 3.39 -6.85 -1.40
CA VAL A 21 2.61 -5.64 -1.79
C VAL A 21 2.47 -4.68 -0.60
N ILE A 22 2.11 -5.21 0.56
CA ILE A 22 1.93 -4.39 1.77
C ILE A 22 3.25 -3.76 2.22
N LYS A 23 4.34 -4.54 2.27
CA LYS A 23 5.65 -4.03 2.69
C LYS A 23 6.19 -2.96 1.76
N VAL A 24 6.03 -3.13 0.44
CA VAL A 24 6.41 -2.12 -0.55
C VAL A 24 5.61 -0.83 -0.33
N TYR A 25 4.29 -0.94 -0.18
CA TYR A 25 3.43 0.23 0.06
C TYR A 25 3.79 0.95 1.38
N MET A 26 4.01 0.21 2.46
CA MET A 26 4.40 0.76 3.76
C MET A 26 5.77 1.47 3.70
N LEU A 27 6.71 0.93 2.92
CA LEU A 27 8.00 1.58 2.70
C LEU A 27 7.82 2.91 1.97
N LEU A 28 7.03 2.94 0.90
CA LEU A 28 6.74 4.16 0.14
C LEU A 28 6.00 5.22 0.98
N ILE A 29 5.12 4.80 1.90
CA ILE A 29 4.49 5.71 2.87
C ILE A 29 5.55 6.38 3.74
N ARG A 30 6.48 5.59 4.31
CA ARG A 30 7.45 6.03 5.31
C ARG A 30 8.66 6.79 4.73
N LYS A 31 9.08 6.45 3.51
CA LYS A 31 10.32 6.95 2.88
C LYS A 31 10.06 7.90 1.72
N GLY A 32 8.82 8.00 1.25
CA GLY A 32 8.49 8.77 0.06
C GLY A 32 8.94 8.07 -1.22
N MET A 33 9.46 8.86 -2.15
CA MET A 33 9.69 8.42 -3.52
C MET A 33 10.92 7.51 -3.66
N LEU A 34 10.74 6.28 -4.14
CA LEU A 34 11.82 5.27 -4.31
C LEU A 34 11.75 4.57 -5.66
N ASN A 35 12.87 4.11 -6.21
CA ASN A 35 12.89 3.18 -7.35
C ASN A 35 12.85 1.71 -6.91
N ALA A 36 12.58 0.79 -7.85
CA ALA A 36 12.44 -0.64 -7.55
C ALA A 36 13.69 -1.29 -6.91
N ARG A 37 14.90 -0.83 -7.25
CA ARG A 37 16.15 -1.35 -6.66
C ARG A 37 16.31 -0.89 -5.21
N GLU A 38 16.08 0.39 -4.95
CA GLU A 38 16.10 0.95 -3.59
C GLU A 38 15.11 0.20 -2.68
N ILE A 39 13.91 -0.12 -3.18
CA ILE A 39 12.91 -0.89 -2.44
C ILE A 39 13.37 -2.33 -2.19
N ALA A 40 13.94 -3.00 -3.20
CA ALA A 40 14.44 -4.37 -3.07
C ALA A 40 15.55 -4.47 -2.01
N ASP A 41 16.47 -3.51 -2.01
CA ASP A 41 17.59 -3.44 -1.08
C ASP A 41 17.12 -3.17 0.36
N GLU A 42 16.21 -2.22 0.55
CA GLU A 42 15.63 -1.88 1.86
C GLU A 42 14.82 -3.04 2.45
N LEU A 43 14.02 -3.74 1.62
CA LEU A 43 13.18 -4.85 2.07
C LEU A 43 13.91 -6.20 2.08
N LYS A 44 15.11 -6.28 1.49
CA LYS A 44 15.88 -7.51 1.29
C LYS A 44 15.07 -8.61 0.59
N ILE A 45 14.34 -8.24 -0.47
CA ILE A 45 13.56 -9.16 -1.30
C ILE A 45 13.96 -9.05 -2.77
N ASP A 46 13.60 -10.06 -3.56
CA ASP A 46 13.94 -10.10 -4.99
C ASP A 46 13.26 -8.96 -5.77
N ILE A 47 13.98 -8.37 -6.72
CA ILE A 47 13.50 -7.26 -7.53
C ILE A 47 12.26 -7.63 -8.36
N SER A 48 12.12 -8.89 -8.78
CA SER A 48 10.90 -9.35 -9.48
C SER A 48 9.66 -9.23 -8.59
N LYS A 49 9.77 -9.60 -7.30
CA LYS A 49 8.67 -9.45 -6.34
C LYS A 49 8.34 -7.98 -6.09
N VAL A 50 9.34 -7.12 -6.07
CA VAL A 50 9.13 -5.66 -5.98
C VAL A 50 8.37 -5.15 -7.20
N ASN A 51 8.76 -5.57 -8.40
CA ASN A 51 8.09 -5.16 -9.64
C ASN A 51 6.64 -5.65 -9.69
N ASP A 52 6.37 -6.88 -9.25
CA ASP A 52 5.02 -7.42 -9.13
C ASP A 52 4.18 -6.64 -8.11
N ALA A 53 4.79 -6.30 -6.96
CA ALA A 53 4.16 -5.48 -5.93
C ALA A 53 3.82 -4.08 -6.44
N LEU A 54 4.76 -3.40 -7.09
CA LEU A 54 4.56 -2.08 -7.69
C LEU A 54 3.49 -2.10 -8.77
N SER A 55 3.46 -3.13 -9.62
CA SER A 55 2.42 -3.31 -10.64
C SER A 55 1.03 -3.44 -10.03
N ASN A 56 0.91 -4.18 -8.91
CA ASN A 56 -0.35 -4.27 -8.16
C ASN A 56 -0.77 -2.92 -7.55
N LEU A 57 0.17 -2.19 -6.96
CA LEU A 57 -0.10 -0.89 -6.35
C LEU A 57 -0.50 0.17 -7.38
N LEU A 58 0.14 0.18 -8.56
CA LEU A 58 -0.24 1.04 -9.68
C LEU A 58 -1.65 0.73 -10.16
N ARG A 59 -1.94 -0.56 -10.41
CA ARG A 59 -3.27 -1.01 -10.86
C ARG A 59 -4.37 -0.62 -9.86
N ASP A 60 -4.07 -0.73 -8.58
CA ASP A 60 -5.04 -0.45 -7.52
C ASP A 60 -5.04 1.03 -7.09
N GLY A 61 -4.31 1.90 -7.81
CA GLY A 61 -4.27 3.35 -7.56
C GLY A 61 -3.74 3.71 -6.19
N ALA A 62 -2.78 2.93 -5.68
CA ALA A 62 -2.16 3.14 -4.37
C ALA A 62 -0.82 3.92 -4.46
N CYS A 63 -0.17 3.89 -5.62
CA CYS A 63 1.02 4.67 -5.91
C CYS A 63 1.00 5.21 -7.34
N ILE A 64 1.90 6.14 -7.62
CA ILE A 64 2.19 6.63 -8.97
C ILE A 64 3.65 6.37 -9.32
N GLU A 65 3.95 6.36 -10.61
CA GLU A 65 5.30 6.24 -11.15
C GLU A 65 5.67 7.54 -11.88
N ILE A 66 6.86 8.06 -11.60
CA ILE A 66 7.43 9.27 -12.17
C ILE A 66 8.90 8.99 -12.47
N ASN A 67 9.25 8.89 -13.75
CA ASN A 67 10.63 8.74 -14.25
C ASN A 67 11.41 7.58 -13.59
N GLY A 68 10.78 6.41 -13.47
CA GLY A 68 11.31 5.18 -12.88
C GLY A 68 11.26 5.14 -11.35
N ARG A 69 10.64 6.13 -10.70
CA ARG A 69 10.48 6.19 -9.24
C ARG A 69 9.01 6.17 -8.86
N TYR A 70 8.71 5.63 -7.69
CA TYR A 70 7.37 5.36 -7.22
C TYR A 70 7.09 6.15 -5.96
N GLU A 71 5.90 6.71 -5.86
CA GLU A 71 5.44 7.40 -4.66
C GLU A 71 4.04 6.91 -4.26
N ALA A 72 3.86 6.59 -2.98
CA ALA A 72 2.54 6.26 -2.44
C ALA A 72 1.62 7.48 -2.49
N LEU A 73 0.35 7.26 -2.82
CA LEU A 73 -0.69 8.28 -2.67
C LEU A 73 -1.17 8.35 -1.21
N ASN A 74 -1.89 9.41 -0.85
CA ASN A 74 -2.39 9.57 0.52
C ASN A 74 -3.25 8.34 0.95
N PRO A 75 -2.94 7.70 2.09
CA PRO A 75 -3.58 6.46 2.52
C PRO A 75 -5.10 6.49 2.64
N ARG A 76 -5.72 7.64 2.95
CA ARG A 76 -7.19 7.77 2.98
C ARG A 76 -7.82 7.39 1.66
N PHE A 77 -7.21 7.80 0.56
CA PHE A 77 -7.70 7.52 -0.78
C PHE A 77 -7.18 6.18 -1.28
N ALA A 78 -5.88 5.93 -1.11
CA ALA A 78 -5.22 4.74 -1.64
C ALA A 78 -5.78 3.43 -1.05
N VAL A 79 -5.86 3.30 0.28
CA VAL A 79 -6.30 2.04 0.92
C VAL A 79 -7.78 1.77 0.63
N THR A 80 -8.61 2.80 0.67
CA THR A 80 -10.03 2.71 0.31
C THR A 80 -10.20 2.32 -1.16
N ASN A 81 -9.37 2.86 -2.06
CA ASN A 81 -9.42 2.50 -3.48
C ASN A 81 -8.92 1.08 -3.72
N MET A 82 -7.87 0.61 -3.04
CA MET A 82 -7.44 -0.79 -3.12
C MET A 82 -8.58 -1.74 -2.76
N TYR A 83 -9.31 -1.44 -1.67
CA TYR A 83 -10.48 -2.23 -1.28
C TYR A 83 -11.62 -2.15 -2.31
N ARG A 84 -11.88 -0.95 -2.86
CA ARG A 84 -12.85 -0.77 -3.95
C ARG A 84 -12.50 -1.63 -5.16
N MET A 85 -11.24 -1.62 -5.58
CA MET A 85 -10.75 -2.41 -6.71
C MET A 85 -10.86 -3.91 -6.45
N LEU A 86 -10.61 -4.37 -5.21
CA LEU A 86 -10.88 -5.74 -4.80
C LEU A 86 -12.37 -6.11 -4.96
N CYS A 87 -13.29 -5.29 -4.43
CA CYS A 87 -14.73 -5.54 -4.55
C CYS A 87 -15.15 -5.68 -6.02
N LEU A 88 -14.67 -4.78 -6.88
CA LEU A 88 -14.94 -4.82 -8.32
C LEU A 88 -14.40 -6.10 -8.97
N ARG A 89 -13.16 -6.51 -8.67
CA ARG A 89 -12.59 -7.78 -9.17
C ARG A 89 -13.39 -9.01 -8.74
N MET A 90 -13.97 -8.98 -7.54
CA MET A 90 -14.79 -10.06 -7.01
C MET A 90 -16.26 -10.01 -7.44
N ASN A 91 -16.65 -9.03 -8.27
CA ASN A 91 -18.03 -8.74 -8.65
C ASN A 91 -18.95 -8.55 -7.42
N ARG A 92 -18.45 -7.81 -6.42
CA ARG A 92 -19.15 -7.50 -5.17
C ARG A 92 -19.49 -6.02 -5.13
N GLU A 93 -20.63 -5.71 -4.50
CA GLU A 93 -21.00 -4.34 -4.18
C GLU A 93 -19.95 -3.69 -3.26
N VAL A 94 -19.54 -2.47 -3.60
CA VAL A 94 -18.63 -1.68 -2.77
C VAL A 94 -19.41 -1.16 -1.57
N LYS A 95 -19.13 -1.72 -0.40
CA LYS A 95 -19.69 -1.27 0.89
C LYS A 95 -18.61 -0.69 1.78
N ARG A 96 -18.99 0.17 2.71
CA ARG A 96 -18.08 0.66 3.73
C ARG A 96 -17.46 -0.50 4.52
N ASN A 97 -16.16 -0.43 4.77
CA ASN A 97 -15.44 -1.38 5.62
C ASN A 97 -14.71 -0.60 6.72
N GLU A 98 -15.19 -0.72 7.96
CA GLU A 98 -14.65 0.03 9.10
C GLU A 98 -13.19 -0.30 9.41
N ARG A 99 -12.73 -1.52 9.13
CA ARG A 99 -11.31 -1.90 9.30
C ARG A 99 -10.44 -1.16 8.28
N ILE A 100 -10.89 -1.10 7.02
CA ILE A 100 -10.20 -0.35 5.97
C ILE A 100 -10.14 1.14 6.31
N ASP A 101 -11.26 1.73 6.75
CA ASP A 101 -11.32 3.12 7.18
C ASP A 101 -10.34 3.39 8.34
N GLY A 102 -10.31 2.50 9.34
CA GLY A 102 -9.43 2.59 10.49
C GLY A 102 -7.95 2.51 10.13
N ILE A 103 -7.58 1.56 9.27
CA ILE A 103 -6.23 1.41 8.74
C ILE A 103 -5.82 2.68 7.98
N ALA A 104 -6.66 3.17 7.08
CA ALA A 104 -6.36 4.35 6.27
C ALA A 104 -6.08 5.58 7.15
N SER A 105 -6.84 5.77 8.23
CA SER A 105 -6.63 6.84 9.21
C SER A 105 -5.33 6.70 10.01
N ILE A 106 -4.95 5.47 10.38
CA ILE A 106 -3.66 5.21 11.04
C ILE A 106 -2.50 5.55 10.11
N LEU A 107 -2.57 5.10 8.85
CA LEU A 107 -1.50 5.30 7.88
C LEU A 107 -1.38 6.74 7.40
N GLU A 108 -2.48 7.50 7.36
CA GLU A 108 -2.47 8.93 7.01
C GLU A 108 -1.50 9.70 7.91
N LYS A 109 -1.51 9.46 9.22
CA LYS A 109 -0.60 10.13 10.16
C LYS A 109 0.87 9.84 9.82
N VAL A 110 1.17 8.58 9.50
CA VAL A 110 2.53 8.14 9.18
C VAL A 110 2.99 8.73 7.85
N TYR A 111 2.08 8.81 6.88
CA TYR A 111 2.31 9.43 5.58
C TYR A 111 2.60 10.93 5.69
N ASP A 112 1.81 11.63 6.51
CA ASP A 112 1.96 13.07 6.74
C ASP A 112 3.26 13.37 7.49
N ASP A 113 3.59 12.60 8.53
CA ASP A 113 4.83 12.77 9.29
C ASP A 113 6.08 12.55 8.44
N ALA A 114 6.04 11.63 7.46
CA ALA A 114 7.15 11.40 6.53
C ALA A 114 7.34 12.53 5.49
N ARG A 115 6.39 13.45 5.38
CA ARG A 115 6.38 14.54 4.37
C ARG A 115 6.48 15.94 5.00
N ARG A 116 6.71 16.02 6.31
CA ARG A 116 6.95 17.27 7.03
C ARG A 116 8.41 17.67 7.05
#